data_AF-A0AAN8KPU6-F1
#
_entry.id   AF-A0AAN8KPU6-F1
#
_cell.length_a   1.000
_cell.length_b   1.000
_cell.length_c   1.000
_cell.angle_alpha   90.00
_cell.angle_beta   90.00
_cell.angle_gamma   90.00
#
_symmetry.space_group_name_H-M   'P 1'
#
loop_
_entity.id
_entity.type
_entity.pdbx_description
1 polymer ?
#
loop_
_entity_poly.entity_id
_entity_poly.type
_entity_poly.pdbx_seq_one_letter_code
_entity_poly.pdbx_strand_id
1 'polypeptide(L)' 'MPDIKHYYDGLLLAAIHYNENADRPQATTAAGEPRFMILFPKWKKGDYSTKILKSHPLYAKSTNSLALLFQDVV' A
#
# COMPACT_ATOMS: atom_id res chain seq x y z
N MET A 1 31.66 -16.66 -10.19
CA MET A 1 31.03 -15.71 -9.25
C MET A 1 29.59 -15.53 -9.69
N PRO A 2 28.59 -15.78 -8.84
CA PRO A 2 27.20 -15.55 -9.23
C PRO A 2 26.96 -14.05 -9.36
N ASP A 3 26.13 -13.68 -10.33
CA ASP A 3 25.89 -12.30 -10.71
C ASP A 3 25.07 -11.58 -9.62
N ILE A 4 25.69 -10.62 -8.94
CA ILE A 4 25.19 -9.92 -7.74
C ILE A 4 23.94 -9.05 -8.04
N LYS A 5 23.63 -8.85 -9.32
CA LYS A 5 22.59 -7.92 -9.79
C LYS A 5 21.18 -8.28 -9.33
N HIS A 6 20.88 -9.56 -9.07
CA HIS A 6 19.52 -9.98 -8.69
C HIS A 6 19.27 -10.02 -7.16
N TYR A 7 20.31 -9.89 -6.35
CA TYR A 7 20.17 -9.94 -4.88
C TYR A 7 19.59 -8.63 -4.31
N TYR A 8 19.81 -7.52 -5.00
CA TYR A 8 19.38 -6.20 -4.54
C TYR A 8 17.97 -5.81 -4.98
N ASP A 9 17.41 -6.45 -6.02
CA ASP A 9 16.13 -6.03 -6.60
C ASP A 9 14.96 -6.21 -5.61
N GLY A 10 14.89 -7.37 -4.95
CA GLY A 10 13.84 -7.65 -3.96
C GLY A 10 13.98 -6.82 -2.67
N LEU A 11 15.21 -6.61 -2.21
CA LEU A 11 15.48 -5.85 -0.98
C LEU A 11 15.19 -4.36 -1.17
N LEU A 12 15.60 -3.81 -2.33
CA LEU A 12 15.33 -2.43 -2.68
C LEU A 12 13.83 -2.18 -2.84
N LEU A 13 13.12 -3.07 -3.53
CA LEU A 13 11.67 -2.98 -3.68
C LEU A 13 10.96 -3.06 -2.32
N ALA A 14 11.37 -3.98 -1.44
CA ALA A 14 10.84 -4.09 -0.09
C ALA A 14 11.11 -2.82 0.75
N ALA A 15 12.31 -2.24 0.65
CA ALA A 15 12.67 -1.00 1.34
C ALA A 15 11.83 0.18 0.85
N ILE A 16 11.63 0.32 -0.46
CA ILE A 16 10.76 1.35 -1.05
C ILE A 16 9.31 1.16 -0.55
N HIS A 17 8.77 -0.06 -0.61
CA HIS A 17 7.43 -0.35 -0.09
C HIS A 17 7.28 -0.07 1.41
N TYR A 18 8.30 -0.38 2.20
CA TYR A 18 8.29 -0.12 3.64
C TYR A 18 8.33 1.38 3.92
N ASN A 19 9.26 2.10 3.29
CA ASN A 19 9.40 3.55 3.46
C ASN A 19 8.14 4.30 3.03
N GLU A 20 7.50 3.87 1.95
CA GLU A 20 6.25 4.48 1.49
C GLU A 20 5.06 4.17 2.42
N ASN A 21 5.06 3.03 3.10
CA ASN A 21 3.93 2.58 3.92
C ASN A 21 4.07 2.84 5.43
N ALA A 22 5.27 3.11 5.94
CA ALA A 22 5.54 3.32 7.35
C ALA A 22 4.78 4.55 7.89
N ASP A 23 4.96 5.71 7.27
CA ASP A 23 4.46 7.00 7.75
C ASP A 23 3.16 7.47 7.07
N ARG A 24 2.35 6.55 6.54
CA ARG A 24 1.10 6.94 5.89
C ARG A 24 0.11 7.56 6.88
N PRO A 25 -0.32 8.82 6.65
CA PRO A 25 -1.25 9.49 7.54
C PRO A 25 -2.62 8.83 7.49
N GLN A 26 -3.42 9.04 8.53
CA GLN A 26 -4.81 8.60 8.57
C GLN A 26 -5.61 9.22 7.40
N ALA A 27 -6.46 8.42 6.77
CA ALA A 27 -7.35 8.88 5.74
C ALA A 27 -8.43 9.79 6.33
N THR A 28 -8.71 10.89 5.66
CA THR A 28 -9.77 11.82 6.01
C THR A 28 -10.88 11.80 4.96
N THR A 29 -12.08 12.20 5.36
CA THR A 29 -13.19 12.48 4.43
C THR A 29 -12.98 13.83 3.75
N ALA A 30 -13.82 14.17 2.76
CA ALA A 30 -13.78 15.49 2.11
C ALA A 30 -14.01 16.65 3.10
N ALA A 31 -14.68 16.38 4.23
CA ALA A 31 -14.89 17.34 5.32
C ALA A 31 -13.72 17.38 6.32
N GLY A 32 -12.66 16.58 6.13
CA GLY A 32 -11.51 16.50 7.02
C GLY A 32 -11.63 15.47 8.15
N GLU A 33 -12.79 14.80 8.29
CA GLU A 33 -13.01 13.86 9.40
C GLU A 33 -12.22 12.55 9.24
N PRO A 34 -11.61 12.01 10.32
CA PRO A 34 -10.84 10.77 10.28
C PRO A 34 -11.69 9.56 9.89
N ARG A 35 -11.16 8.71 9.01
CA ARG A 35 -11.83 7.49 8.54
C ARG A 35 -11.37 6.26 9.33
N PHE A 36 -12.34 5.39 9.59
CA PHE A 36 -12.14 4.10 10.25
C PHE A 36 -12.70 2.98 9.38
N MET A 37 -12.08 1.80 9.48
CA MET A 37 -12.53 0.57 8.84
C MET A 37 -13.11 -0.36 9.90
N ILE A 38 -14.33 -0.83 9.66
CA ILE A 38 -14.97 -1.85 10.48
C ILE A 38 -14.45 -3.22 10.02
N LEU A 39 -13.94 -4.01 10.95
CA LEU A 39 -13.39 -5.34 10.73
C LEU A 39 -14.26 -6.37 11.44
N PHE A 40 -14.88 -7.21 10.62
CA PHE A 40 -15.64 -8.35 11.10
C PHE A 40 -14.71 -9.55 11.27
N PRO A 41 -14.71 -10.21 12.44
CA PRO A 41 -13.94 -11.43 12.64
C PRO A 41 -14.47 -12.52 11.71
N LYS A 42 -13.57 -13.13 10.92
CA LYS A 42 -13.94 -14.06 9.85
C LYS A 42 -14.46 -15.42 10.35
N TRP A 43 -14.18 -15.79 11.60
CA TRP A 43 -14.55 -17.12 12.16
C TRP A 43 -15.03 -17.11 13.62
N LYS A 44 -14.99 -15.98 14.34
CA LYS A 44 -15.48 -15.91 15.73
C LYS A 44 -16.82 -15.17 15.76
N LYS A 45 -17.76 -15.68 16.54
CA LYS A 45 -18.99 -14.97 16.90
C LYS A 45 -18.60 -13.90 17.95
N GLY A 46 -18.46 -12.66 17.51
CA GLY A 46 -18.06 -11.53 18.33
C GLY A 46 -18.31 -10.21 17.60
N ASP A 47 -18.33 -9.11 18.36
CA ASP A 47 -18.54 -7.77 17.83
C ASP A 47 -17.42 -7.34 16.87
N TYR A 48 -17.72 -6.32 16.07
CA TYR A 48 -16.79 -5.75 15.12
C TYR A 48 -15.71 -4.92 15.82
N SER A 49 -14.51 -4.89 15.23
CA SER A 49 -13.43 -4.01 15.67
C SER A 49 -13.24 -2.87 14.69
N THR A 50 -12.84 -1.69 15.15
CA THR A 50 -12.48 -0.57 14.29
C THR A 50 -10.97 -0.46 14.16
N LYS A 51 -10.47 -0.19 12.95
CA LYS A 51 -9.08 0.19 12.72
C LYS A 51 -9.01 1.53 12.02
N ILE A 52 -7.96 2.30 12.30
CA ILE A 52 -7.63 3.52 11.58
C ILE A 52 -7.39 3.16 10.11
N LEU A 53 -8.14 3.80 9.21
CA LEU A 53 -7.91 3.67 7.79
C LEU A 53 -6.76 4.60 7.41
N LYS A 54 -5.64 4.06 6.91
CA LYS A 54 -4.56 4.89 6.36
C LYS A 54 -4.93 5.42 4.98
N SER A 55 -4.48 6.63 4.65
CA SER A 55 -4.59 7.23 3.31
C SER A 55 -4.08 6.27 2.23
N HIS A 56 -4.66 6.27 1.03
CA HIS A 56 -4.36 5.32 -0.05
C HIS A 56 -2.87 5.33 -0.44
N PRO A 57 -2.26 4.18 -0.84
CA PRO A 57 -0.86 4.19 -1.23
C PRO A 57 -0.66 5.05 -2.48
N LEU A 58 0.48 5.74 -2.58
CA LEU A 58 0.84 6.46 -3.80
C LEU A 58 1.14 5.47 -4.92
N TYR A 59 1.77 4.32 -4.61
CA TYR A 59 2.03 3.28 -5.61
C TYR A 59 0.74 2.75 -6.24
N ALA A 60 -0.35 2.63 -5.50
CA ALA A 60 -1.62 2.15 -6.06
C ALA A 60 -2.30 3.21 -6.96
N LYS A 61 -1.86 4.48 -6.91
CA LYS A 61 -2.16 5.47 -7.96
C LYS A 61 -1.16 5.35 -9.13
N SER A 62 0.12 5.13 -8.86
CA SER A 62 1.18 5.10 -9.88
C SER A 62 1.27 3.79 -10.67
N THR A 63 0.74 2.66 -10.17
CA THR A 63 0.70 1.39 -10.90
C THR A 63 -0.14 1.48 -12.15
N ASN A 64 -1.19 2.31 -12.15
CA ASN A 64 -1.94 2.62 -13.37
C ASN A 64 -1.07 3.38 -14.38
N SER A 65 -0.20 4.29 -13.90
CA SER A 65 0.71 5.05 -14.77
C SER A 65 1.87 4.22 -15.29
N LEU A 66 2.48 3.35 -14.47
CA LEU A 66 3.55 2.45 -14.91
C LEU A 66 3.02 1.41 -15.91
N ALA A 67 1.84 0.82 -15.67
CA ALA A 67 1.23 -0.11 -16.61
C ALA A 67 0.94 0.54 -17.98
N LEU A 68 0.50 1.81 -17.99
CA LEU A 68 0.31 2.59 -19.23
C LEU A 68 1.65 2.92 -19.91
N LEU A 69 2.68 3.31 -19.14
CA LEU A 69 3.98 3.71 -19.67
C LEU A 69 4.76 2.55 -20.32
N PHE A 70 4.50 1.31 -19.88
CA PHE A 70 5.07 0.09 -20.48
C PHE A 70 4.17 -0.54 -21.56
N GLN A 71 2.96 -0.04 -21.79
CA GLN A 71 2.10 -0.46 -22.91
C GLN A 71 2.43 0.27 -24.22
N ASP A 72 3.00 1.48 -24.14
CA ASP A 72 3.39 2.31 -25.29
C ASP A 72 4.80 1.98 -25.84
N VAL A 73 5.48 0.98 -25.29
CA VAL A 73 6.77 0.46 -25.81
C VAL A 73 6.48 -0.79 -26.66
N VAL A 74 5.87 -0.59 -27.82
CA VAL A 74 5.83 -1.52 -28.97
C VAL A 74 6.04 -0.73 -30.25
#